data_AF-A0A9X1PCR0-F1
#
_entry.id   AF-A0A9X1PCR0-F1
#
_cell.length_a   1.000
_cell.length_b   1.000
_cell.length_c   1.000
_cell.angle_alpha   90.00
_cell.angle_beta   90.00
_cell.angle_gamma   90.00
#
_symmetry.space_group_name_H-M   'P 1'
#
loop_
_entity.id
_entity.type
_entity.pdbx_description
1 polymer ?
#
loop_
_entity_poly.entity_id
_entity_poly.type
_entity_poly.pdbx_seq_one_letter_code
_entity_poly.pdbx_strand_id
1 'polypeptide(L)'
;MVYEKIFTMTTGKQVKMVVRAYYPLGQTTSEPFVEIWVKQGKQDLFFSPLALGLPRYGFETDGRKNMKDRAMQASGISDQQFEQVITEFKQITTSSVLL
;
A
#
# COMPACT_ATOMS: atom_id res chain seq x y z
N MET A 1 -12.45 -3.03 3.45
CA MET A 1 -12.42 -1.83 2.58
C MET A 1 -11.13 -1.84 1.75
N VAL A 2 -11.17 -1.36 0.51
CA VAL A 2 -10.00 -1.25 -0.37
C VAL A 2 -9.91 0.17 -0.91
N TYR A 3 -8.72 0.76 -0.86
CA TYR A 3 -8.39 2.05 -1.46
C TYR A 3 -7.21 1.88 -2.39
N GLU A 4 -7.25 2.47 -3.58
CA GLU A 4 -6.17 2.39 -4.53
C GLU A 4 -5.82 3.77 -5.11
N LYS A 5 -4.53 3.99 -5.35
CA LYS A 5 -4.01 5.19 -5.99
C LYS A 5 -2.91 4.85 -6.97
N ILE A 6 -2.97 5.45 -8.17
CA ILE A 6 -1.97 5.27 -9.22
C ILE A 6 -1.18 6.56 -9.39
N PHE A 7 0.14 6.45 -9.31
CA PHE A 7 1.09 7.51 -9.59
C PHE A 7 1.73 7.27 -10.95
N THR A 8 1.76 8.29 -11.80
CA THR A 8 2.54 8.27 -13.04
C THR A 8 3.86 9.00 -12.79
N MET A 9 4.97 8.29 -12.90
CA MET A 9 6.31 8.82 -12.69
C MET A 9 6.81 9.53 -13.95
N THR A 10 7.79 10.42 -13.77
CA THR A 10 8.46 11.13 -14.87
C THR A 10 9.09 10.22 -15.91
N THR A 11 9.44 8.99 -15.52
CA THR A 11 9.99 7.95 -16.40
C THR A 11 8.93 7.19 -17.22
N GLY A 12 7.65 7.55 -17.10
CA GLY A 12 6.52 6.83 -17.71
C GLY A 12 6.15 5.52 -16.99
N LYS A 13 6.85 5.20 -15.90
CA LYS A 13 6.51 4.11 -14.98
C LYS A 13 5.25 4.49 -14.19
N GLN A 14 4.30 3.58 -14.09
CA GLN A 14 3.14 3.71 -13.22
C GLN A 14 3.34 2.88 -11.96
N VAL A 15 2.98 3.44 -10.81
CA VAL A 15 2.98 2.73 -9.53
C VAL A 15 1.60 2.81 -8.93
N LYS A 16 0.98 1.66 -8.68
CA LYS A 16 -0.30 1.55 -8.00
C LYS A 16 -0.07 1.11 -6.56
N MET A 17 -0.52 1.92 -5.62
CA MET A 17 -0.55 1.59 -4.20
C MET A 17 -1.98 1.20 -3.83
N VAL A 18 -2.14 0.04 -3.21
CA VAL A 18 -3.43 -0.50 -2.76
C VAL A 18 -3.37 -0.66 -1.25
N VAL A 19 -4.32 -0.08 -0.53
CA VAL A 19 -4.48 -0.20 0.91
C VAL A 19 -5.75 -0.98 1.20
N ARG A 20 -5.63 -2.09 1.92
CA ARG A 20 -6.73 -2.98 2.29
C ARG A 20 -6.87 -3.00 3.80
N ALA A 21 -8.05 -2.68 4.33
CA ALA A 21 -8.38 -2.94 5.72
C ALA A 21 -9.39 -4.07 5.81
N TYR A 22 -9.05 -5.06 6.64
CA TYR A 22 -9.97 -6.10 7.08
C TYR A 22 -10.58 -5.65 8.41
N TYR A 23 -11.91 -5.70 8.50
CA TYR A 23 -12.64 -5.43 9.74
C TYR A 23 -13.18 -6.79 10.23
N PRO A 24 -12.52 -7.44 11.20
CA PRO A 24 -13.07 -8.62 11.84
C PRO A 24 -14.38 -8.24 12.56
N LEU A 25 -15.37 -9.13 12.52
CA LEU A 25 -16.59 -8.98 13.31
C LEU A 25 -16.21 -8.77 14.79
N GLY A 26 -16.58 -7.60 15.35
CA GLY A 26 -16.36 -7.24 16.75
C GLY A 26 -15.08 -6.45 17.06
N GLN A 27 -14.22 -6.14 16.08
CA GLN A 27 -13.06 -5.25 16.28
C GLN A 27 -13.28 -3.88 15.64
N THR A 28 -13.06 -2.82 16.41
CA THR A 28 -13.11 -1.41 15.97
C THR A 28 -11.82 -0.96 15.28
N THR A 29 -10.70 -1.67 15.49
CA THR A 29 -9.39 -1.34 14.92
C THR A 29 -9.05 -2.30 13.79
N SER A 30 -8.97 -1.78 12.57
CA SER A 30 -8.41 -2.49 11.42
C SER A 30 -6.94 -2.16 11.25
N GLU A 31 -6.08 -3.17 11.12
CA GLU A 31 -4.72 -2.96 10.63
C GLU A 31 -4.73 -2.92 9.09
N PRO A 32 -4.39 -1.78 8.47
CA PRO A 32 -4.34 -1.69 7.01
C PRO A 32 -3.12 -2.44 6.47
N PHE A 33 -3.38 -3.28 5.46
CA PHE A 33 -2.39 -3.97 4.65
C PHE A 33 -2.14 -3.21 3.36
N VAL A 34 -0.88 -2.98 2.99
CA VAL A 34 -0.51 -2.19 1.82
C VAL A 34 0.17 -3.06 0.77
N GLU A 35 -0.23 -2.92 -0.49
CA GLU A 35 0.40 -3.55 -1.65
C GLU A 35 0.88 -2.48 -2.62
N ILE A 36 2.12 -2.60 -3.12
CA ILE A 36 2.64 -1.72 -4.15
C ILE A 36 2.86 -2.52 -5.44
N TRP A 37 2.18 -2.12 -6.49
CA TRP A 37 2.21 -2.71 -7.82
C TRP A 37 2.91 -1.76 -8.79
N VAL A 38 3.70 -2.29 -9.70
CA VAL A 38 4.46 -1.48 -10.66
C VAL A 38 4.10 -1.87 -12.08
N LYS A 39 4.01 -0.89 -12.98
CA LYS A 39 3.84 -1.07 -14.42
C LYS A 39 4.87 -0.22 -15.15
N GLN A 40 5.69 -0.82 -16.01
CA GLN A 40 6.61 -0.05 -16.85
C GLN A 40 5.88 0.51 -18.08
N GLY A 41 6.36 1.62 -18.64
CA GLY A 41 5.68 2.35 -19.73
C GLY A 41 5.41 1.56 -21.02
N LYS A 42 6.06 0.40 -21.21
CA LYS A 42 5.83 -0.51 -22.36
C LYS A 42 5.07 -1.80 -22.00
N GLN A 43 4.65 -1.94 -20.75
CA GLN A 43 3.89 -3.11 -20.29
C GLN A 43 2.41 -2.77 -20.25
N ASP A 44 1.54 -3.75 -20.50
CA ASP A 44 0.08 -3.57 -20.42
C ASP A 44 -0.45 -3.74 -19.00
N LEU A 45 0.22 -4.57 -18.19
CA LEU A 45 -0.23 -4.99 -16.87
C LEU A 45 0.73 -4.52 -15.76
N PHE A 46 0.18 -4.36 -14.55
CA PHE A 46 0.98 -4.21 -13.34
C PHE A 46 1.55 -5.57 -12.94
N PHE A 47 2.83 -5.61 -12.56
CA PHE A 47 3.50 -6.82 -12.10
C PHE A 47 3.70 -6.81 -10.57
N SER A 48 3.98 -8.02 -10.06
CA SER A 48 4.09 -8.48 -8.66
C SER A 48 3.95 -7.43 -7.55
N PRO A 49 2.99 -7.60 -6.62
CA PRO A 49 2.86 -6.69 -5.49
C PRO A 49 4.04 -6.83 -4.52
N LEU A 50 4.55 -5.69 -4.05
CA LEU A 50 5.38 -5.61 -2.86
C LEU A 50 4.45 -5.42 -1.66
N ALA A 51 4.13 -6.53 -1.00
CA ALA A 51 3.23 -6.59 0.15
C ALA A 51 3.93 -6.06 1.42
N LEU A 52 3.32 -5.07 2.05
CA LEU A 52 3.74 -4.46 3.31
C LEU A 52 2.68 -4.75 4.39
N GLY A 53 3.10 -5.43 5.46
CA GLY A 53 2.27 -5.58 6.67
C GLY A 53 1.53 -6.91 6.86
N LEU A 54 1.75 -7.96 6.05
CA LEU A 54 1.22 -9.29 6.39
C LEU A 54 1.96 -9.87 7.61
N PRO A 55 1.27 -10.55 8.55
CA PRO A 55 1.89 -11.57 9.36
C PRO A 55 2.34 -12.65 8.38
N ARG A 56 3.64 -12.64 8.05
CA ARG A 56 4.21 -13.63 7.18
C ARG A 56 4.12 -14.96 7.92
N TYR A 57 3.23 -15.87 7.52
CA TYR A 57 3.44 -17.29 7.82
C TYR A 57 4.84 -17.65 7.24
N GLY A 58 5.86 -17.69 8.09
CA GLY A 58 7.22 -18.14 7.74
C GLY A 58 8.32 -17.09 7.54
N PHE A 59 8.18 -15.83 7.96
CA PHE A 59 9.33 -14.89 7.94
C PHE A 59 9.35 -14.00 9.18
N GLU A 60 10.47 -14.08 9.89
CA GLU A 60 10.73 -13.49 11.20
C GLU A 60 10.66 -11.95 11.21
N THR A 61 10.38 -11.46 12.41
CA THR A 61 9.66 -10.23 12.77
C THR A 61 10.46 -8.93 12.81
N ASP A 62 11.71 -8.87 12.34
CA ASP A 62 12.57 -7.67 12.50
C ASP A 62 12.53 -6.65 11.34
N GLY A 63 11.67 -6.85 10.34
CA GLY A 63 11.82 -6.20 9.03
C GLY A 63 10.89 -5.04 8.66
N ARG A 64 9.91 -4.61 9.48
CA ARG A 64 8.82 -3.72 9.00
C ARG A 64 9.30 -2.40 8.36
N LYS A 65 10.21 -1.68 9.02
CA LYS A 65 10.80 -0.45 8.47
C LYS A 65 11.64 -0.73 7.22
N ASN A 66 12.49 -1.76 7.30
CA ASN A 66 13.33 -2.23 6.19
C ASN A 66 12.50 -2.65 4.95
N MET A 67 11.28 -3.14 5.14
CA MET A 67 10.40 -3.59 4.07
C MET A 67 9.71 -2.43 3.37
N LYS A 68 9.24 -1.42 4.12
CA LYS A 68 8.73 -0.16 3.56
C LYS A 68 9.81 0.50 2.71
N ASP A 69 11.01 0.66 3.27
CA ASP A 69 12.14 1.30 2.59
C ASP A 69 12.53 0.55 1.30
N ARG A 70 12.61 -0.78 1.35
CA ARG A 70 12.87 -1.61 0.15
C ARG A 70 11.77 -1.51 -0.88
N ALA A 71 10.51 -1.49 -0.46
CA ALA A 71 9.39 -1.38 -1.39
C ALA A 71 9.35 0.00 -2.06
N MET A 72 9.65 1.06 -1.32
CA MET A 72 9.82 2.40 -1.86
C MET A 72 11.00 2.48 -2.83
N GLN A 73 12.17 1.93 -2.48
CA GLN A 73 13.34 1.88 -3.36
C GLN A 73 13.04 1.15 -4.68
N ALA A 74 12.38 -0.01 -4.63
CA ALA A 74 12.05 -0.79 -5.83
C ALA A 74 10.96 -0.13 -6.69
N SER A 75 9.96 0.48 -6.06
CA SER A 75 8.84 1.13 -6.76
C SER A 75 9.17 2.55 -7.22
N GLY A 76 10.12 3.22 -6.59
CA GLY A 76 10.48 4.61 -6.85
C GLY A 76 9.46 5.62 -6.31
N ILE A 77 8.52 5.20 -5.44
CA ILE A 77 7.62 6.14 -4.77
C ILE A 77 8.38 6.89 -3.67
N SER A 78 8.03 8.16 -3.48
CA SER A 78 8.56 8.93 -2.36
C SER A 78 7.81 8.59 -1.06
N ASP A 79 8.44 8.89 0.07
CA ASP A 79 7.81 8.75 1.39
C ASP A 79 6.54 9.62 1.48
N GLN A 80 6.59 10.83 0.91
CA GLN A 80 5.44 11.73 0.85
C GLN A 80 4.27 11.14 0.06
N GLN A 81 4.53 10.48 -1.07
CA GLN A 81 3.49 9.80 -1.85
C GLN A 81 2.87 8.63 -1.07
N PHE A 82 3.70 7.88 -0.34
CA PHE A 82 3.23 6.80 0.52
C PHE A 82 2.33 7.33 1.64
N GLU A 83 2.82 8.29 2.42
CA GLU A 83 2.09 8.86 3.56
C GLU A 83 0.81 9.58 3.11
N GLN A 84 0.80 10.18 1.93
CA GLN A 84 -0.40 10.74 1.33
C GLN A 84 -1.50 9.69 1.17
N VAL A 85 -1.18 8.52 0.57
CA VAL A 85 -2.16 7.44 0.36
C VAL A 85 -2.68 6.90 1.69
N ILE A 86 -1.80 6.75 2.69
CA ILE A 86 -2.20 6.30 4.03
C ILE A 86 -3.12 7.32 4.71
N THR A 87 -2.83 8.61 4.57
CA THR A 87 -3.64 9.68 5.15
C THR A 87 -5.01 9.77 4.48
N GLU A 88 -5.07 9.72 3.15
CA GLU A 88 -6.31 9.69 2.38
C GLU A 88 -7.15 8.45 2.75
N PHE A 89 -6.52 7.28 2.85
CA PHE A 89 -7.19 6.07 3.32
C PHE A 89 -7.81 6.25 4.71
N LYS A 90 -7.03 6.77 5.67
CA LYS A 90 -7.49 7.02 7.04
C LYS A 90 -8.69 7.98 7.07
N GLN A 91 -8.64 9.06 6.29
CA GLN A 91 -9.75 10.01 6.19
C GLN A 91 -11.03 9.31 5.71
N ILE A 92 -10.95 8.53 4.65
CA ILE A 92 -12.12 7.83 4.11
C ILE A 92 -12.65 6.81 5.12
N THR A 93 -11.77 6.05 5.79
CA THR A 93 -12.20 5.08 6.81
C THR A 93 -12.86 5.75 8.01
N THR A 94 -12.31 6.85 8.51
CA THR A 94 -12.88 7.56 9.67
C THR A 94 -14.22 8.20 9.32
N SER A 95 -14.35 8.77 8.12
CA SER A 95 -15.63 9.29 7.63
C SER A 95 -16.68 8.21 7.39
N SER A 96 -16.26 6.97 7.06
CA SER A 96 -17.18 5.85 6.78
C SER A 96 -17.66 5.12 8.03
N VAL A 97 -16.98 5.24 9.17
CA VAL A 97 -17.38 4.62 10.46
C VAL A 97 -18.41 5.49 11.23
N LEU A 98 -18.70 6.70 10.74
CA LEU A 98 -19.67 7.63 11.35
C LEU A 98 -21.08 7.59 10.74
N LEU A 99 -21.43 6.54 9.96
CA LEU A 99 -22.76 6.33 9.39
C LEU A 99 -23.44 5.09 9.97
#